data_AF-A0A1W2GJS8-F1
#
_entry.id   AF-A0A1W2GJS8-F1
#
_cell.length_a   1.000
_cell.length_b   1.000
_cell.length_c   1.000
_cell.angle_alpha   90.00
_cell.angle_beta   90.00
_cell.angle_gamma   90.00
#
_symmetry.space_group_name_H-M   'P 1'
#
loop_
_entity.id
_entity.type
_entity.pdbx_description
1 polymer ?
#
loop_
_entity_poly.entity_id
_entity_poly.type
_entity_poly.pdbx_seq_one_letter_code
_entity_poly.pdbx_strand_id
1 'polypeptide(L)' 'MKNSEIKGLSLDELKGKLVAEKENYAKLKFAHAITPIENPMRLKEAKKLVARLSTEIRAKQIAQQ' A
#
# COMPACT_ATOMS: atom_id res chain seq x y z
N MET A 1 -1.17 7.12 -6.08
CA MET A 1 -1.57 7.97 -4.93
C MET A 1 -0.50 9.02 -4.65
N LYS A 2 -0.91 10.30 -4.61
CA LYS A 2 -0.03 11.39 -4.15
C LYS A 2 -0.02 11.38 -2.62
N ASN A 3 1.12 11.72 -2.01
CA ASN A 3 1.26 11.72 -0.55
C ASN A 3 0.21 12.62 0.16
N SER A 4 -0.31 13.63 -0.53
CA SER A 4 -1.34 14.54 0.00
C SER A 4 -2.66 13.83 0.34
N GLU A 5 -3.06 12.82 -0.44
CA GLU A 5 -4.27 12.04 -0.17
C GLU A 5 -4.09 11.08 1.02
N ILE A 6 -2.84 10.66 1.28
CA ILE A 6 -2.51 9.75 2.38
C ILE A 6 -2.53 10.48 3.72
N LYS A 7 -2.07 11.74 3.74
CA LYS A 7 -2.04 12.57 4.96
C LYS A 7 -3.42 12.92 5.52
N GLY A 8 -4.43 13.06 4.64
CA GLY A 8 -5.80 13.41 5.02
C GLY A 8 -6.63 12.28 5.63
N LEU A 9 -6.16 11.03 5.58
CA LEU A 9 -6.90 9.87 6.09
C LEU A 9 -6.65 9.67 7.60
N SER A 10 -7.67 9.19 8.30
CA SER A 10 -7.56 8.79 9.71
C SER A 10 -6.70 7.53 9.87
N LEU A 11 -6.15 7.30 11.07
CA LEU A 11 -5.33 6.11 11.37
C LEU A 11 -6.06 4.80 11.06
N ASP A 12 -7.37 4.75 11.31
CA ASP A 12 -8.20 3.57 11.07
C ASP A 12 -8.41 3.32 9.56
N GLU A 13 -8.72 4.37 8.80
CA GLU A 13 -8.84 4.31 7.34
C GLU A 13 -7.52 3.93 6.66
N LEU A 14 -6.38 4.41 7.19
CA LEU A 14 -5.05 4.04 6.71
C LEU A 14 -4.77 2.55 6.93
N LYS A 15 -5.15 1.99 8.08
CA LYS A 15 -5.04 0.55 8.36
C LYS A 15 -5.96 -0.27 7.44
N GLY A 16 -7.20 0.16 7.25
CA GLY A 16 -8.15 -0.51 6.35
C GLY A 16 -7.63 -0.56 4.90
N LYS A 17 -7.14 0.58 4.37
CA LYS A 17 -6.51 0.63 3.04
C LYS A 17 -5.24 -0.18 2.95
N LEU A 18 -4.43 -0.23 3.99
CA LEU A 18 -3.21 -1.06 4.02
C LEU A 18 -3.54 -2.54 3.84
N VAL A 19 -4.57 -3.05 4.52
CA VAL A 19 -4.99 -4.45 4.40
C VAL A 19 -5.44 -4.76 2.99
N ALA A 20 -6.34 -3.94 2.43
CA ALA A 20 -6.85 -4.12 1.07
C ALA A 20 -5.72 -4.10 0.03
N GLU A 21 -4.77 -3.16 0.14
CA GLU A 21 -3.65 -3.07 -0.81
C GLU A 21 -2.61 -4.18 -0.63
N LYS A 22 -2.42 -4.69 0.60
CA LYS A 22 -1.59 -5.88 0.81
C LYS A 22 -2.20 -7.11 0.15
N GLU A 23 -3.50 -7.32 0.27
CA GLU A 23 -4.20 -8.42 -0.40
C GLU A 23 -4.12 -8.29 -1.93
N ASN A 24 -4.31 -7.08 -2.46
CA ASN A 24 -4.17 -6.81 -3.89
C ASN A 24 -2.75 -7.10 -4.39
N TYR A 25 -1.73 -6.63 -3.67
CA TYR A 25 -0.33 -6.94 -3.99
C TYR A 25 -0.03 -8.44 -3.93
N ALA A 26 -0.57 -9.16 -2.95
CA ALA A 26 -0.41 -10.61 -2.84
C ALA A 26 -1.03 -11.32 -4.04
N LYS A 27 -2.28 -10.99 -4.41
CA LYS A 27 -2.96 -11.54 -5.59
C LYS A 27 -2.18 -11.27 -6.87
N LEU A 28 -1.68 -10.05 -7.06
CA LEU A 28 -0.84 -9.69 -8.20
C LEU A 28 0.48 -10.48 -8.22
N LYS A 29 1.11 -10.69 -7.07
CA LYS A 29 2.34 -11.50 -6.97
C LYS A 29 2.07 -12.97 -7.30
N PHE A 30 0.96 -13.54 -6.83
CA PHE A 30 0.56 -14.90 -7.14
C PHE A 30 0.22 -15.05 -8.63
N ALA A 31 -0.54 -14.12 -9.21
CA ALA A 31 -0.84 -14.11 -10.63
C ALA A 31 0.45 -14.04 -11.47
N HIS A 32 1.43 -13.22 -11.06
CA HIS A 32 2.73 -13.11 -11.74
C HIS A 32 3.55 -14.40 -11.71
N ALA A 33 3.48 -15.14 -10.61
CA ALA A 33 4.20 -16.40 -10.45
C ALA A 33 3.61 -17.51 -11.32
N ILE A 34 2.32 -17.45 -11.63
CA ILE A 34 1.62 -18.44 -12.45
C ILE A 34 1.72 -18.07 -13.94
N THR A 35 1.50 -16.80 -14.27
CA THR A 35 1.53 -16.28 -15.63
C THR A 35 2.34 -14.98 -15.66
N PRO A 36 3.31 -14.81 -16.58
CA PRO A 36 4.01 -13.55 -16.73
C PRO A 36 2.99 -12.41 -16.95
N ILE A 37 3.04 -11.42 -16.08
CA ILE A 37 2.11 -10.28 -16.10
C ILE A 37 2.52 -9.33 -17.20
N GLU A 38 1.54 -8.85 -17.98
CA GLU A 38 1.73 -7.90 -19.09
C GLU A 38 2.46 -6.61 -18.66
N ASN A 39 2.28 -6.16 -17.42
CA ASN A 39 2.97 -4.98 -16.91
C ASN A 39 3.54 -5.16 -15.48
N PRO A 40 4.82 -5.51 -15.33
CA PRO A 40 5.48 -5.65 -14.03
C PRO A 40 5.60 -4.33 -13.25
N MET A 41 5.41 -3.16 -13.89
CA MET A 41 5.42 -1.88 -13.17
C MET A 41 4.29 -1.79 -12.15
N ARG A 42 3.13 -2.41 -12.40
CA ARG A 42 1.99 -2.38 -11.47
C ARG A 42 2.35 -3.01 -10.12
N LEU A 43 3.18 -4.06 -10.14
CA LEU A 43 3.68 -4.71 -8.92
C LEU A 43 4.60 -3.78 -8.13
N LYS A 44 5.46 -3.02 -8.83
CA LYS A 44 6.35 -2.01 -8.23
C LYS A 44 5.56 -0.84 -7.65
N GLU A 45 4.51 -0.39 -8.32
CA GLU A 45 3.64 0.68 -7.85
C GLU A 45 2.83 0.27 -6.62
N ALA A 46 2.20 -0.92 -6.64
CA ALA A 46 1.49 -1.47 -5.50
C ALA A 46 2.42 -1.63 -4.28
N LYS A 47 3.65 -2.15 -4.47
CA LYS A 47 4.66 -2.22 -3.40
C LYS A 47 5.00 -0.84 -2.81
N LYS A 48 5.19 0.17 -3.66
CA LYS A 48 5.46 1.55 -3.21
C LYS A 48 4.28 2.14 -2.45
N LEU A 49 3.06 1.82 -2.85
CA LEU A 49 1.84 2.33 -2.22
C LEU A 49 1.66 1.75 -0.81
N VAL A 50 1.85 0.44 -0.63
CA VAL A 50 1.87 -0.21 0.69
C VAL A 50 2.95 0.36 1.61
N ALA A 51 4.14 0.64 1.06
CA ALA A 51 5.23 1.24 1.83
C ALA A 51 4.88 2.65 2.31
N ARG A 52 4.30 3.49 1.45
CA ARG A 52 3.87 4.85 1.80
C ARG A 52 2.79 4.84 2.90
N LEU A 53 1.80 3.96 2.79
CA LEU A 53 0.76 3.79 3.82
C LEU A 53 1.38 3.37 5.16
N SER A 54 2.32 2.43 5.16
CA SER A 54 3.01 1.97 6.37
C SER A 54 3.82 3.08 7.03
N THR A 55 4.54 3.89 6.24
CA THR A 55 5.32 5.04 6.74
C THR A 55 4.43 6.09 7.39
N GLU A 56 3.28 6.42 6.78
CA GLU A 56 2.34 7.39 7.35
C GLU A 56 1.70 6.89 8.65
N ILE A 57 1.30 5.60 8.71
CA ILE A 57 0.81 5.00 9.96
C ILE A 57 1.87 5.15 11.06
N ARG A 58 3.13 4.82 10.76
CA ARG A 58 4.22 4.93 11.74
C ARG A 58 4.48 6.39 12.14
N ALA A 59 4.45 7.32 11.20
CA ALA A 59 4.62 8.74 11.48
C ALA A 59 3.52 9.28 12.41
N LYS A 60 2.25 8.91 12.16
CA LYS A 60 1.12 9.28 13.03
C LYS A 60 1.21 8.63 14.41
N GLN A 61 1.68 7.39 14.51
CA GLN A 61 1.92 6.73 15.80
C GLN A 61 3.01 7.42 16.62
N ILE A 62 4.11 7.84 15.97
CA ILE A 62 5.21 8.56 16.65
C ILE A 62 4.74 9.95 17.10
N ALA A 63 3.94 10.65 16.29
CA ALA A 63 3.40 11.96 16.66
C ALA A 63 2.32 11.89 17.78
N GLN A 64 1.77 10.72 18.06
CA GLN A 64 0.82 10.46 19.15
C GLN A 64 1.49 9.91 20.42
N GLN A 65 2.80 9.61 20.39
CA GLN A 65 3.60 9.28 21.57
C GLN A 65 4.25 10.54 22.14
#